data_AF-A0A968KZZ0-F1
#
_entry.id   AF-A0A968KZZ0-F1
#
_cell.length_a   1.000
_cell.length_b   1.000
_cell.length_c   1.000
_cell.angle_alpha   90.00
_cell.angle_beta   90.00
_cell.angle_gamma   90.00
#
_symmetry.space_group_name_H-M   'P 1'
#
loop_
_entity.id
_entity.type
_entity.pdbx_description
1 polymer ?
#
loop_
_entity_poly.entity_id
_entity_poly.type
_entity_poly.pdbx_seq_one_letter_code
_entity_poly.pdbx_strand_id
1 'polypeptide(L)'
;MPLTFDLPIEQLQTYPGRNPCPSDFDSFWDRSLVEMRSIDPEIELIAAEFTAPNVECFHLYFTGVGGARVHAKLLHPTDTSAPHPAVLMFHGYTGDTGDWFDILGYATAGFTVAALD
;
A
#
# COMPACT_ATOMS: atom_id res chain seq x y z
N MET A 1 -21.20 -36.50 2.88
CA MET A 1 -20.61 -35.52 1.95
C MET A 1 -19.50 -34.80 2.70
N PRO A 2 -18.30 -34.58 2.12
CA PRO A 2 -17.33 -33.73 2.78
C PRO A 2 -17.93 -32.33 2.98
N LEU A 3 -17.67 -31.74 4.14
CA LEU A 3 -18.15 -30.41 4.57
C LEU A 3 -17.41 -29.29 3.80
N THR A 4 -17.47 -29.29 2.47
CA THR A 4 -16.89 -28.21 1.67
C THR A 4 -17.97 -27.20 1.30
N PHE A 5 -17.83 -25.98 1.81
CA PHE A 5 -18.74 -24.86 1.50
C PHE A 5 -18.30 -24.11 0.23
N ASP A 6 -17.09 -24.40 -0.26
CA ASP A 6 -16.48 -23.78 -1.43
C ASP A 6 -16.00 -24.86 -2.43
N LEU A 7 -15.40 -24.43 -3.54
CA LEU A 7 -14.81 -25.28 -4.56
C LEU A 7 -13.60 -26.06 -4.00
N PRO A 8 -13.40 -27.33 -4.41
CA PRO A 8 -12.17 -28.06 -4.19
C PRO A 8 -10.94 -27.34 -4.77
N ILE A 9 -9.77 -27.55 -4.19
CA ILE A 9 -8.52 -26.89 -4.59
C ILE A 9 -8.18 -27.08 -6.06
N GLU A 10 -8.48 -28.25 -6.64
CA GLU A 10 -8.25 -28.54 -8.05
C GLU A 10 -9.14 -27.68 -8.96
N GLN A 11 -10.31 -27.27 -8.48
CA GLN A 11 -11.23 -26.40 -9.21
C GLN A 11 -10.89 -24.92 -9.02
N LEU A 12 -10.39 -24.52 -7.86
CA LEU A 12 -9.98 -23.12 -7.59
C LEU A 12 -8.91 -22.63 -8.56
N GLN A 13 -7.98 -23.50 -8.99
CA GLN A 13 -6.91 -23.16 -9.93
C GLN A 13 -7.40 -22.73 -11.32
N THR A 14 -8.61 -23.15 -11.70
CA THR A 14 -9.20 -22.88 -13.03
C THR A 14 -10.51 -22.09 -12.94
N TYR A 15 -10.85 -21.59 -11.76
CA TYR A 15 -12.09 -20.84 -11.54
C TYR A 15 -12.03 -19.46 -12.22
N PRO A 16 -12.91 -19.16 -13.19
CA PRO A 16 -12.84 -17.94 -13.99
C PRO A 16 -13.47 -16.71 -13.32
N GLY A 17 -13.93 -16.83 -12.06
CA GLY A 17 -14.82 -15.83 -11.47
C GLY A 17 -16.27 -15.98 -11.96
N ARG A 18 -17.16 -15.11 -11.47
CA ARG A 18 -18.58 -15.06 -11.86
C ARG A 18 -19.05 -13.71 -12.35
N ASN A 19 -18.27 -12.66 -12.12
CA ASN A 19 -18.61 -11.30 -12.51
C ASN A 19 -18.09 -11.04 -13.93
N PRO A 20 -18.95 -10.66 -14.88
CA PRO A 20 -18.48 -10.27 -16.21
C PRO A 20 -17.62 -9.01 -16.10
N CYS A 21 -16.52 -8.97 -16.83
CA CYS A 21 -15.73 -7.75 -16.97
C CYS A 21 -16.55 -6.69 -17.75
N PRO A 22 -16.75 -5.48 -17.22
CA PRO A 22 -17.44 -4.40 -17.93
C PRO A 22 -16.76 -4.09 -19.28
N SER A 23 -17.55 -3.75 -20.31
CA SER A 23 -17.02 -3.44 -21.64
C SER A 23 -16.11 -2.21 -21.68
N ASP A 24 -16.20 -1.34 -20.69
CA ASP A 24 -15.47 -0.09 -20.59
C ASP A 24 -14.39 -0.11 -19.50
N PHE A 25 -14.06 -1.28 -18.93
CA PHE A 25 -13.14 -1.46 -17.81
C PHE A 25 -11.81 -0.70 -18.01
N ASP A 26 -11.16 -0.88 -19.15
CA ASP A 26 -9.88 -0.22 -19.45
C ASP A 26 -10.06 1.30 -19.51
N SER A 27 -11.08 1.76 -20.22
CA SER A 27 -11.35 3.19 -20.38
C SER A 27 -11.72 3.88 -19.06
N PHE A 28 -12.37 3.15 -18.14
CA PHE A 28 -12.68 3.64 -16.80
C PHE A 28 -11.38 3.90 -16.03
N TRP A 29 -10.48 2.92 -15.98
CA TRP A 29 -9.21 3.07 -15.25
C TRP A 29 -8.27 4.09 -15.91
N ASP A 30 -8.26 4.19 -17.23
CA ASP A 30 -7.52 5.24 -17.94
C ASP A 30 -7.98 6.64 -17.50
N ARG A 31 -9.30 6.88 -17.46
CA ARG A 31 -9.86 8.16 -16.98
C ARG A 31 -9.52 8.41 -15.52
N SER A 32 -9.64 7.40 -14.65
CA SER A 32 -9.33 7.52 -13.22
C SER A 32 -7.85 7.85 -12.98
N LEU A 33 -6.92 7.27 -13.77
CA LEU A 33 -5.50 7.59 -13.68
C LEU A 33 -5.18 8.99 -14.20
N VAL A 34 -5.88 9.47 -15.23
CA VAL A 34 -5.75 10.85 -15.71
C VAL A 34 -6.21 11.83 -14.63
N GLU A 35 -7.35 11.57 -13.98
CA GLU A 35 -7.84 12.36 -12.85
C GLU A 35 -6.80 12.40 -11.72
N MET A 36 -6.31 11.23 -11.26
CA MET A 36 -5.29 11.14 -10.21
C MET A 36 -4.02 11.93 -10.57
N ARG A 37 -3.54 11.84 -11.82
CA ARG A 37 -2.32 12.55 -12.27
C ARG A 37 -2.51 14.05 -12.44
N SER A 38 -3.75 14.54 -12.51
CA SER A 38 -4.04 15.97 -12.63
C SER A 38 -3.96 16.72 -11.29
N ILE A 39 -3.87 15.98 -10.19
CA ILE A 39 -3.84 16.50 -8.83
C ILE A 39 -2.38 16.74 -8.41
N ASP A 40 -2.11 17.89 -7.80
CA ASP A 40 -0.86 18.11 -7.08
C ASP A 40 -0.89 17.28 -5.78
N PRO A 41 0.00 16.30 -5.58
CA PRO A 41 -0.04 15.44 -4.41
C PRO A 41 0.29 16.18 -3.11
N GLU A 42 0.85 17.41 -3.15
CA GLU A 42 1.17 18.20 -1.95
C GLU A 42 1.83 17.34 -0.85
N ILE A 43 2.93 16.68 -1.21
CA ILE A 43 3.58 15.70 -0.34
C ILE A 43 4.12 16.40 0.91
N GLU A 44 3.80 15.82 2.08
CA GLU A 44 4.30 16.29 3.37
C GLU A 44 4.89 15.12 4.14
N LEU A 45 6.09 15.32 4.68
CA LEU A 45 6.78 14.36 5.55
C LEU A 45 6.95 15.00 6.93
N ILE A 46 6.28 14.45 7.93
CA ILE A 46 6.38 14.87 9.31
C ILE A 46 7.13 13.79 10.07
N ALA A 47 8.22 14.13 10.77
CA ALA A 47 8.92 13.17 11.61
C ALA A 47 7.97 12.55 12.64
N ALA A 48 7.95 11.22 12.72
CA ALA A 48 7.16 10.50 13.70
C ALA A 48 7.79 10.60 15.10
N GLU A 49 6.97 10.45 16.13
CA GLU A 49 7.46 10.34 17.52
C GLU A 49 8.26 9.04 17.74
N PHE A 50 7.88 7.97 17.02
CA PHE A 50 8.58 6.70 17.08
C PHE A 50 9.99 6.82 16.46
N THR A 51 10.99 6.29 17.17
CA THR A 51 12.39 6.31 16.72
C THR A 51 12.96 4.91 16.72
N ALA A 52 13.78 4.59 15.71
CA ALA A 52 14.56 3.36 15.64
C ALA A 52 15.99 3.65 15.16
N PRO A 53 17.00 2.87 15.63
CA PRO A 53 18.36 3.02 15.13
C PRO A 53 18.44 2.79 13.62
N ASN A 54 19.16 3.67 12.92
CA ASN A 54 19.43 3.61 11.48
C ASN A 54 18.18 3.62 10.57
N VAL A 55 17.03 4.06 11.09
CA VAL A 55 15.77 4.18 10.34
C VAL A 55 15.08 5.48 10.73
N GLU A 56 14.84 6.34 9.75
CA GLU A 56 13.97 7.51 9.89
C GLU A 56 12.51 7.11 9.70
N CYS A 57 11.65 7.57 10.60
CA CYS A 57 10.23 7.27 10.61
C CYS A 57 9.44 8.56 10.39
N PHE A 58 8.51 8.56 9.42
CA PHE A 58 7.71 9.73 9.06
C PHE A 58 6.23 9.38 8.94
N HIS A 59 5.38 10.31 9.34
CA HIS A 59 4.03 10.41 8.81
C HIS A 59 4.13 11.06 7.42
N LEU A 60 3.84 10.28 6.38
CA LEU A 60 3.71 10.74 5.01
C LEU A 60 2.26 11.10 4.75
N TYR A 61 2.02 12.30 4.21
CA TYR A 61 0.71 12.70 3.74
C TYR A 61 0.78 13.09 2.25
N PHE A 62 -0.27 12.77 1.50
CA PHE A 62 -0.46 13.20 0.11
C PHE A 62 -1.95 13.44 -0.23
N THR A 63 -2.23 14.23 -1.27
CA THR A 63 -3.57 14.62 -1.69
C THR A 63 -4.02 13.65 -2.77
N GLY A 64 -5.10 12.92 -2.50
CA GLY A 64 -5.72 11.96 -3.41
C GLY A 64 -6.90 12.53 -4.20
N VAL A 65 -7.52 11.67 -5.01
CA VAL A 65 -8.72 11.99 -5.79
C VAL A 65 -9.82 12.55 -4.88
N GLY A 66 -10.52 13.59 -5.35
CA GLY A 66 -11.52 14.32 -4.55
C GLY A 66 -10.93 15.27 -3.50
N GLY A 67 -9.61 15.49 -3.49
CA GLY A 67 -8.93 16.40 -2.56
C GLY A 67 -8.73 15.83 -1.15
N ALA A 68 -8.89 14.51 -0.98
CA ALA A 68 -8.70 13.87 0.31
C ALA A 68 -7.22 13.87 0.73
N ARG A 69 -6.92 14.20 1.99
CA ARG A 69 -5.59 13.99 2.56
C ARG A 69 -5.46 12.56 3.06
N VAL A 70 -4.58 11.82 2.41
CA VAL A 70 -4.28 10.42 2.67
C VAL A 70 -3.00 10.33 3.47
N HIS A 71 -2.95 9.41 4.42
CA HIS A 71 -1.83 9.21 5.33
C HIS A 71 -1.17 7.85 5.07
N ALA A 72 0.14 7.79 5.28
CA ALA A 72 0.91 6.57 5.31
C ALA A 72 2.02 6.68 6.36
N LYS A 73 2.39 5.56 6.98
CA LYS A 73 3.66 5.45 7.71
C LYS A 73 4.78 5.21 6.71
N LEU A 74 5.87 5.97 6.81
CA LEU A 74 7.06 5.83 5.98
C LEU A 74 8.28 5.54 6.84
N LEU A 75 8.97 4.45 6.56
CA LEU A 75 10.26 4.10 7.17
C LEU A 75 11.34 4.15 6.09
N HIS A 76 12.40 4.89 6.36
CA HIS A 76 13.53 5.08 5.45
C HIS A 76 14.84 4.70 6.15
N PRO A 77 15.56 3.68 5.66
CA PRO A 77 16.85 3.31 6.22
C PRO A 77 17.92 4.38 5.92
N THR A 78 18.67 4.79 6.93
CA THR A 78 19.62 5.92 6.81
C THR A 78 20.96 5.54 6.17
N ASP A 79 21.34 4.25 6.20
CA ASP A 79 22.58 3.76 5.60
C ASP A 79 22.36 3.34 4.14
N THR A 80 21.93 4.29 3.31
CA THR A 80 21.70 4.06 1.88
C THR A 80 22.50 5.06 1.05
N SER A 81 23.42 4.56 0.24
CA SER A 81 24.28 5.36 -0.66
C SER A 81 23.94 5.19 -2.15
N ALA A 82 23.00 4.30 -2.45
CA ALA A 82 22.55 3.95 -3.79
C ALA A 82 21.04 3.67 -3.77
N PRO A 83 20.35 3.71 -4.93
CA PRO A 83 18.98 3.26 -5.04
C PRO A 83 18.81 1.85 -4.46
N HIS A 84 17.77 1.69 -3.65
CA HIS A 84 17.52 0.49 -2.86
C HIS A 84 16.03 0.13 -2.98
N PRO A 85 15.63 -1.10 -2.64
CA PRO A 85 14.26 -1.55 -2.84
C PRO A 85 13.28 -0.86 -1.87
N ALA A 86 12.00 -0.91 -2.24
CA ALA A 86 10.91 -0.44 -1.40
C ALA A 86 9.78 -1.47 -1.30
N VAL A 87 9.04 -1.44 -0.20
CA VAL A 87 7.85 -2.26 0.06
C VAL A 87 6.67 -1.32 0.32
N LEU A 88 5.57 -1.54 -0.40
CA LEU A 88 4.29 -0.88 -0.15
C LEU A 88 3.37 -1.87 0.58
N MET A 89 2.85 -1.46 1.74
CA MET A 89 2.02 -2.31 2.61
C MET A 89 0.60 -1.76 2.70
N PHE A 90 -0.37 -2.66 2.71
CA PHE A 90 -1.80 -2.36 2.81
C PHE A 90 -2.42 -3.22 3.92
N HIS A 91 -3.27 -2.63 4.75
CA HIS A 91 -3.92 -3.34 5.85
C HIS A 91 -5.21 -4.04 5.41
N GLY A 92 -5.74 -4.92 6.28
CA GLY A 92 -7.02 -5.59 6.10
C GLY A 92 -8.21 -4.66 6.31
N TYR A 93 -9.40 -5.08 5.87
CA TYR A 93 -10.62 -4.27 5.98
C TYR A 93 -10.91 -3.85 7.43
N THR A 94 -11.27 -2.58 7.64
CA THR A 94 -11.48 -1.90 8.95
C THR A 94 -10.26 -1.79 9.88
N GLY A 95 -9.09 -2.26 9.45
CA GLY A 95 -7.84 -2.07 10.17
C GLY A 95 -7.21 -0.70 9.94
N ASP A 96 -5.97 -0.58 10.39
CA ASP A 96 -5.04 0.51 10.14
C ASP A 96 -3.65 -0.08 9.88
N THR A 97 -2.64 0.77 9.69
CA THR A 97 -1.25 0.39 9.42
C THR A 97 -0.54 -0.36 10.54
N GLY A 98 -1.17 -0.56 11.72
CA GLY A 98 -0.60 -1.33 12.82
C GLY A 98 0.55 -0.62 13.55
N ASP A 99 1.34 -1.34 14.33
CA ASP A 99 2.45 -0.73 15.07
C ASP A 99 3.68 -0.51 14.17
N TRP A 100 4.46 0.55 14.44
CA TRP A 100 5.72 0.81 13.71
C TRP A 100 6.69 -0.39 13.75
N PHE A 101 6.64 -1.15 14.83
CA PHE A 101 7.49 -2.33 15.04
C PHE A 101 7.14 -3.48 14.08
N ASP A 102 5.89 -3.58 13.62
CA ASP A 102 5.43 -4.64 12.71
C ASP A 102 6.06 -4.51 11.31
N ILE A 103 6.42 -3.28 10.92
CA ILE A 103 6.99 -2.98 9.60
C ILE A 103 8.49 -2.66 9.63
N LEU A 104 9.08 -2.49 10.82
CA LEU A 104 10.49 -2.15 11.02
C LEU A 104 11.46 -3.21 10.45
N GLY A 105 11.06 -4.48 10.44
CA GLY A 105 11.89 -5.58 9.93
C GLY A 105 12.37 -5.36 8.49
N TYR A 106 11.49 -4.89 7.61
CA TYR A 106 11.85 -4.56 6.23
C TYR A 106 12.81 -3.37 6.15
N ALA A 107 12.58 -2.33 6.95
CA ALA A 107 13.46 -1.17 6.99
C ALA A 107 14.87 -1.53 7.45
N THR A 108 15.00 -2.33 8.50
CA THR A 108 16.31 -2.82 8.98
C THR A 108 17.00 -3.76 7.99
N ALA A 109 16.26 -4.38 7.06
CA ALA A 109 16.80 -5.16 5.96
C ALA A 109 17.22 -4.31 4.74
N GLY A 110 17.11 -2.98 4.81
CA GLY A 110 17.53 -2.03 3.77
C GLY A 110 16.43 -1.59 2.79
N PHE A 111 15.16 -1.85 3.09
CA PHE A 111 14.03 -1.43 2.26
C PHE A 111 13.45 -0.10 2.75
N THR A 112 13.04 0.79 1.86
CA THR A 112 12.05 1.81 2.27
C THR A 112 10.69 1.14 2.39
N VAL A 113 9.92 1.46 3.43
CA VAL A 113 8.59 0.89 3.64
C VAL A 113 7.57 2.01 3.71
N ALA A 114 6.53 1.96 2.89
CA ALA A 114 5.36 2.83 3.02
C ALA A 114 4.11 1.98 3.27
N ALA A 115 3.46 2.18 4.42
CA ALA A 115 2.23 1.49 4.78
C ALA A 115 1.06 2.48 4.74
N LEU A 116 0.06 2.22 3.89
CA LEU A 116 -1.09 3.10 3.67
C LEU A 116 -2.17 2.91 4.74
N ASP A 117 -2.71 4.01 5.27
CA ASP A 117 -3.90 4.08 6.14
C ASP A 117 -5.18 4.46 5.38
#